data_AF-A0A848L5K0-F1
#
_entry.id   AF-A0A848L5K0-F1
#
_cell.length_a   1.000
_cell.length_b   1.000
_cell.length_c   1.000
_cell.angle_alpha   90.00
_cell.angle_beta   90.00
_cell.angle_gamma   90.00
#
_symmetry.space_group_name_H-M   'P 1'
#
loop_
_entity.id
_entity.type
_entity.pdbx_description
1 polymer ?
#
loop_
_entity_poly.entity_id
_entity_poly.type
_entity_poly.pdbx_seq_one_letter_code
_entity_poly.pdbx_strand_id
1 'polypeptide(L)'
;MTLDVFAPGTVAGSWPTLRPGVLPDDYRVRTVRAMAAVTGFLRARPNQLSVVPKDYASRSRSFPTPRTWEFVGRLLALAEYAGACDRVTDLVVAGAIGESTAHEFLSWRRNLDLPDPNALLDGSQALRFEGVRADRVYVVLQSIVAAVTADLTADRWRATVELCCQAADQVGFDPAIPAIRSLVAPNVRPDGAEMPSAVVMFGPALMEARVM
;
A
#
# COMPACT_ATOMS: atom_id res chain seq x y z
N MET A 1 19.39 20.91 -12.28
CA MET A 1 19.04 22.14 -12.99
C MET A 1 20.27 22.57 -13.78
N THR A 2 20.15 22.74 -15.10
CA THR A 2 21.28 23.15 -15.94
C THR A 2 21.47 24.66 -15.90
N LEU A 3 22.67 25.13 -16.23
CA LEU A 3 22.95 26.56 -16.33
C LEU A 3 22.06 27.24 -17.37
N ASP A 4 21.75 26.54 -18.46
CA ASP A 4 20.89 27.04 -19.55
C ASP A 4 19.44 27.29 -19.12
N VAL A 5 18.97 26.66 -18.04
CA VAL A 5 17.65 26.92 -17.45
C VAL A 5 17.76 27.99 -16.35
N PHE A 6 18.83 27.94 -15.55
CA PHE A 6 19.02 28.83 -14.41
C PHE A 6 19.32 30.29 -14.81
N ALA A 7 20.16 30.50 -15.81
CA ALA A 7 20.58 31.84 -16.23
C ALA A 7 19.40 32.68 -16.78
N PRO A 8 18.62 32.22 -17.78
CA PRO A 8 17.46 32.97 -18.24
C PRO A 8 16.35 33.06 -17.18
N GLY A 9 16.14 32.01 -16.38
CA GLY A 9 15.19 32.04 -15.26
C GLY A 9 15.47 33.16 -14.27
N THR A 10 16.71 33.26 -13.78
CA THR A 10 17.12 34.27 -12.80
C THR A 10 17.14 35.67 -13.37
N VAL A 11 17.71 35.85 -14.56
CA VAL A 11 17.97 37.18 -15.13
C VAL A 11 16.72 37.76 -15.80
N ALA A 12 16.00 36.94 -16.57
CA ALA A 12 14.85 37.39 -17.35
C ALA A 12 13.50 37.01 -16.72
N GLY A 13 13.50 36.33 -15.56
CA GLY A 13 12.27 35.85 -14.92
C GLY A 13 11.59 34.70 -15.67
N SER A 14 12.23 34.13 -16.69
CA SER A 14 11.65 33.11 -17.59
C SER A 14 11.79 31.70 -17.01
N TRP A 15 11.35 31.50 -15.77
CA TRP A 15 11.37 30.17 -15.15
C TRP A 15 10.41 29.23 -15.87
N PRO A 16 10.80 27.97 -16.14
CA PRO A 16 9.85 26.98 -16.61
C PRO A 16 8.71 26.86 -15.61
N THR A 17 7.48 27.08 -16.06
CA THR A 17 6.30 26.86 -15.23
C THR A 17 6.01 25.37 -15.18
N LEU A 18 6.16 24.76 -14.00
CA LEU A 18 5.56 23.45 -13.76
C LEU A 18 4.04 23.64 -13.80
N ARG A 19 3.37 23.03 -14.79
CA ARG A 19 1.92 22.97 -14.76
C ARG A 19 1.52 22.13 -13.56
N PRO A 20 0.58 22.59 -12.70
CA PRO A 20 0.05 21.72 -11.66
C PRO A 20 -0.51 20.47 -12.34
N GLY A 21 0.01 19.31 -11.96
CA GLY A 21 -0.49 18.04 -12.46
C GLY A 21 -1.94 17.87 -12.02
N VAL A 22 -2.80 17.41 -12.93
CA VAL A 22 -4.15 17.00 -12.59
C VAL A 22 -4.03 15.65 -11.88
N LEU A 23 -4.59 15.55 -10.67
CA LEU A 23 -4.69 14.26 -9.99
C LEU A 23 -5.70 13.38 -10.73
N PRO A 24 -5.44 12.08 -10.91
CA PRO A 24 -6.43 11.20 -11.51
C PRO A 24 -7.67 11.06 -10.61
N ASP A 25 -8.82 10.80 -11.22
CA ASP A 25 -10.09 10.61 -10.50
C ASP A 25 -9.99 9.47 -9.47
N ASP A 26 -9.20 8.44 -9.76
CA ASP A 26 -8.96 7.28 -8.90
C ASP A 26 -7.74 7.43 -7.95
N TYR A 27 -7.18 8.65 -7.81
CA TYR A 27 -5.95 8.91 -7.04
C TYR A 27 -5.98 8.32 -5.63
N ARG A 28 -7.11 8.46 -4.93
CA ARG A 28 -7.29 7.92 -3.58
C ARG A 28 -7.17 6.40 -3.56
N VAL A 29 -7.78 5.72 -4.53
CA VAL A 29 -7.74 4.24 -4.63
C VAL A 29 -6.31 3.78 -4.92
N ARG A 30 -5.62 4.43 -5.86
CA ARG A 30 -4.20 4.16 -6.15
C ARG A 30 -3.31 4.34 -4.93
N THR A 31 -3.52 5.43 -4.19
CA THR A 31 -2.74 5.73 -2.98
C THR A 31 -2.95 4.66 -1.91
N VAL A 32 -4.19 4.22 -1.67
CA VAL A 32 -4.48 3.15 -0.70
C VAL A 32 -3.82 1.82 -1.12
N ARG A 33 -3.85 1.48 -2.42
CA ARG A 33 -3.15 0.29 -2.94
C ARG A 33 -1.64 0.39 -2.77
N ALA A 34 -1.04 1.54 -3.07
CA ALA A 34 0.39 1.77 -2.84
C ALA A 34 0.74 1.70 -1.35
N MET A 35 -0.13 2.22 -0.47
CA MET A 35 0.04 2.14 0.97
C MET A 35 -0.05 0.70 1.50
N ALA A 36 -0.84 -0.19 0.89
CA ALA A 36 -0.84 -1.61 1.26
C ALA A 36 0.54 -2.26 1.07
N ALA A 37 1.27 -1.92 0.00
CA ALA A 37 2.64 -2.38 -0.20
C ALA A 37 3.60 -1.78 0.85
N VAL A 38 3.46 -0.48 1.15
CA VAL A 38 4.26 0.19 2.19
C VAL A 38 4.06 -0.45 3.55
N THR A 39 2.82 -0.66 3.98
CA THR A 39 2.53 -1.26 5.28
C THR A 39 2.97 -2.72 5.33
N GLY A 40 2.86 -3.47 4.23
CA GLY A 40 3.38 -4.84 4.15
C GLY A 40 4.89 -4.91 4.35
N PHE A 41 5.63 -3.99 3.72
CA PHE A 41 7.08 -3.89 3.90
C PHE A 41 7.43 -3.58 5.35
N LEU A 42 6.74 -2.61 5.94
CA LEU A 42 6.99 -2.17 7.32
C LEU A 42 6.58 -3.22 8.36
N ARG A 43 5.60 -4.07 8.06
CA ARG A 43 5.30 -5.25 8.91
C ARG A 43 6.44 -6.27 8.87
N ALA A 44 7.01 -6.52 7.70
CA ALA A 44 8.17 -7.41 7.56
C ALA A 44 9.45 -6.80 8.16
N ARG A 45 9.55 -5.47 8.20
CA ARG A 45 10.74 -4.71 8.64
C ARG A 45 10.35 -3.50 9.49
N PRO A 46 9.87 -3.70 10.73
CA PRO A 46 9.35 -2.62 11.57
C PRO A 46 10.43 -1.58 11.92
N ASN A 47 11.70 -1.97 11.91
CA ASN A 47 12.84 -1.08 12.12
C ASN A 47 13.00 -0.02 11.01
N GLN A 48 12.37 -0.18 9.84
CA GLN A 48 12.40 0.79 8.74
C GLN A 48 11.32 1.89 8.86
N LEU A 49 10.43 1.84 9.86
CA LEU A 49 9.37 2.85 10.02
C LEU A 49 9.93 4.25 10.29
N SER A 50 10.98 4.33 11.11
CA SER A 50 11.63 5.58 11.48
C SER A 50 13.12 5.36 11.70
N VAL A 51 13.94 5.80 10.74
CA VAL A 51 15.40 5.66 10.78
C VAL A 51 16.00 7.05 10.73
N VAL A 52 15.98 7.75 11.87
CA VAL A 52 16.52 9.10 11.98
C VAL A 52 18.06 9.03 12.00
N PRO A 53 18.75 9.68 11.05
CA PRO A 53 20.20 9.64 11.00
C PRO A 53 20.85 10.36 12.20
N LYS A 54 21.94 9.79 12.72
CA LYS A 54 22.60 10.31 13.92
C LYS A 54 23.67 11.35 13.60
N ASP A 55 24.38 11.21 12.47
CA ASP A 55 25.44 12.12 12.04
C ASP A 55 24.88 13.36 11.33
N TYR A 56 25.63 14.47 11.39
CA TYR A 56 25.18 15.75 10.85
C TYR A 56 25.08 15.77 9.31
N ALA A 57 25.91 14.99 8.61
CA ALA A 57 25.97 15.02 7.15
C ALA A 57 24.76 14.33 6.50
N SER A 58 24.19 13.33 7.17
CA SER A 58 23.03 12.58 6.70
C SER A 58 21.70 13.18 7.15
N ARG A 59 21.66 13.99 8.23
CA ARG A 59 20.43 14.67 8.70
C ARG A 59 19.82 15.65 7.69
N SER A 60 20.61 16.17 6.75
CA SER A 60 20.14 17.04 5.67
C SER A 60 19.57 16.28 4.47
N ARG A 61 19.68 14.94 4.47
CA ARG A 61 19.14 14.07 3.42
C ARG A 61 17.78 13.51 3.81
N SER A 62 17.12 12.87 2.86
CA SER A 62 15.87 12.15 3.09
C SER A 62 16.10 10.89 3.92
N PHE A 63 15.17 10.59 4.81
CA PHE A 63 15.20 9.42 5.68
C PHE A 63 13.76 8.96 6.01
N PRO A 64 13.57 7.69 6.39
CA PRO A 64 12.23 7.17 6.63
C PRO A 64 11.68 7.68 7.97
N THR A 65 10.41 8.07 7.91
CA THR A 65 9.52 8.45 9.01
C THR A 65 8.10 8.09 8.59
N PRO A 66 7.12 7.97 9.50
CA PRO A 66 5.73 7.73 9.10
C PRO A 66 5.21 8.72 8.03
N ARG A 67 5.63 9.99 8.11
CA ARG A 67 5.28 11.02 7.13
C ARG A 67 5.90 10.77 5.76
N THR A 68 7.18 10.41 5.69
CA THR A 68 7.84 10.17 4.40
C THR A 68 7.39 8.86 3.75
N TRP A 69 6.93 7.89 4.53
CA TRP A 69 6.25 6.70 4.02
C TRP A 69 4.89 7.02 3.37
N GLU A 70 4.12 7.97 3.93
CA GLU A 70 2.91 8.49 3.26
C GLU A 70 3.25 9.10 1.90
N PHE A 71 4.35 9.87 1.82
CA PHE A 71 4.82 10.44 0.55
C PHE A 71 5.16 9.36 -0.45
N VAL A 72 5.81 8.27 -0.04
CA VAL A 72 6.08 7.12 -0.92
C VAL A 72 4.80 6.55 -1.51
N GLY A 73 3.75 6.32 -0.71
CA GLY A 73 2.47 5.82 -1.22
C GLY A 73 1.84 6.73 -2.28
N ARG A 74 1.86 8.05 -2.04
CA ARG A 74 1.35 9.06 -2.97
C ARG A 74 2.18 9.15 -4.26
N LEU A 75 3.51 9.13 -4.13
CA LEU A 75 4.43 9.20 -5.26
C LEU A 75 4.34 7.95 -6.13
N LEU A 76 4.18 6.77 -5.54
CA LEU A 76 3.94 5.53 -6.29
C LEU A 76 2.63 5.59 -7.09
N ALA A 77 1.55 6.07 -6.48
CA ALA A 77 0.26 6.24 -7.16
C ALA A 77 0.34 7.19 -8.37
N LEU A 78 1.08 8.30 -8.22
CA LEU A 78 1.29 9.27 -9.31
C LEU A 78 2.24 8.72 -10.38
N ALA A 79 3.31 8.03 -9.99
CA ALA A 79 4.23 7.39 -10.93
C ALA A 79 3.53 6.35 -11.79
N GLU A 80 2.67 5.53 -11.18
CA GLU A 80 1.82 4.57 -11.89
C GLU A 80 0.88 5.26 -12.89
N TYR A 81 0.14 6.29 -12.44
CA TYR A 81 -0.78 7.03 -13.31
C TYR A 81 -0.07 7.73 -14.48
N ALA A 82 1.12 8.29 -14.23
CA ALA A 82 1.92 8.97 -15.23
C ALA A 82 2.64 8.01 -16.20
N GLY A 83 2.53 6.68 -16.01
CA GLY A 83 3.29 5.70 -16.78
C GLY A 83 4.81 5.88 -16.62
N ALA A 84 5.24 6.34 -15.45
CA ALA A 84 6.63 6.65 -15.18
C ALA A 84 7.48 5.37 -15.21
N CYS A 85 8.66 5.46 -15.83
CA CYS A 85 9.58 4.32 -15.85
C CYS A 85 10.18 4.05 -14.46
N ASP A 86 10.73 2.85 -14.27
CA ASP A 86 11.32 2.41 -13.00
C ASP A 86 12.35 3.40 -12.45
N ARG A 87 13.17 4.01 -13.31
CA ARG A 87 14.16 5.00 -12.87
C ARG A 87 13.53 6.22 -12.21
N VAL A 88 12.39 6.70 -12.72
CA VAL A 88 11.68 7.84 -12.11
C VAL A 88 11.06 7.41 -10.78
N THR A 89 10.45 6.23 -10.74
CA THR A 89 9.88 5.65 -9.52
C THR A 89 10.94 5.49 -8.42
N ASP A 90 12.10 4.94 -8.77
CA ASP A 90 13.22 4.75 -7.86
C ASP A 90 13.72 6.09 -7.30
N LEU A 91 13.84 7.12 -8.15
CA LEU A 91 14.27 8.46 -7.75
C LEU A 91 13.28 9.13 -6.78
N VAL A 92 11.97 9.10 -7.06
CA VAL A 92 10.99 9.76 -6.19
C VAL A 92 10.87 9.07 -4.84
N VAL A 93 10.97 7.73 -4.81
CA VAL A 93 10.95 6.95 -3.56
C VAL A 93 12.24 7.20 -2.76
N ALA A 94 13.42 7.12 -3.38
CA ALA A 94 14.69 7.46 -2.72
C ALA A 94 14.70 8.90 -2.20
N GLY A 95 14.11 9.83 -2.95
CA GLY A 95 13.92 11.22 -2.53
C GLY A 95 13.02 11.38 -1.30
N ALA A 96 12.13 10.44 -1.00
CA ALA A 96 11.26 10.49 0.16
C ALA A 96 11.88 9.83 1.40
N ILE A 97 12.43 8.63 1.25
CA ILE A 97 12.85 7.77 2.38
C ILE A 97 14.36 7.48 2.43
N GLY A 98 15.15 8.06 1.52
CA GLY A 98 16.59 7.81 1.42
C GLY A 98 16.91 6.59 0.55
N GLU A 99 18.11 6.58 -0.02
CA GLU A 99 18.52 5.61 -1.05
C GLU A 99 18.59 4.16 -0.56
N SER A 100 19.14 3.94 0.65
CA SER A 100 19.29 2.60 1.21
C SER A 100 17.93 1.95 1.51
N THR A 101 17.04 2.65 2.22
CA THR A 101 15.69 2.16 2.53
C THR A 101 14.85 2.02 1.26
N ALA A 102 14.99 2.95 0.30
CA ALA A 102 14.30 2.84 -0.99
C ALA A 102 14.74 1.61 -1.77
N HIS A 103 16.05 1.35 -1.86
CA HIS A 103 16.56 0.16 -2.56
C HIS A 103 15.98 -1.13 -1.97
N GLU A 104 15.98 -1.26 -0.64
CA GLU A 104 15.42 -2.41 0.06
C GLU A 104 13.91 -2.56 -0.21
N PHE A 105 13.15 -1.47 -0.06
CA PHE A 105 11.70 -1.46 -0.30
C PHE A 105 11.32 -1.80 -1.74
N LEU A 106 11.98 -1.17 -2.72
CA LEU A 106 11.69 -1.37 -4.14
C LEU A 106 12.10 -2.76 -4.61
N SER A 107 13.21 -3.30 -4.10
CA SER A 107 13.61 -4.70 -4.33
C SER A 107 12.59 -5.67 -3.76
N TRP A 108 12.15 -5.45 -2.51
CA TRP A 108 11.08 -6.26 -1.91
C TRP A 108 9.77 -6.17 -2.70
N ARG A 109 9.36 -4.96 -3.11
CA ARG A 109 8.11 -4.71 -3.85
C ARG A 109 8.10 -5.41 -5.21
N ARG A 110 9.22 -5.38 -5.94
CA ARG A 110 9.35 -6.09 -7.23
C ARG A 110 9.23 -7.61 -7.09
N ASN A 111 9.65 -8.17 -5.95
CA ASN A 111 9.59 -9.60 -5.69
C ASN A 111 8.27 -10.08 -5.05
N LEU A 112 7.27 -9.20 -4.91
CA LEU A 112 5.99 -9.57 -4.30
C LEU A 112 5.07 -10.39 -5.21
N ASP A 113 5.22 -10.31 -6.55
CA ASP A 113 4.33 -10.95 -7.52
C ASP A 113 2.85 -10.88 -7.10
N LEU A 114 2.32 -9.66 -6.92
CA LEU A 114 0.96 -9.49 -6.42
C LEU A 114 -0.07 -9.90 -7.49
N PRO A 115 -1.04 -10.77 -7.18
CA PRO A 115 -2.19 -11.04 -8.02
C PRO A 115 -3.09 -9.80 -8.17
N ASP A 116 -3.93 -9.78 -9.20
CA ASP A 116 -4.91 -8.70 -9.38
C ASP A 116 -6.07 -8.90 -8.38
N PRO A 117 -6.31 -7.94 -7.46
CA PRO A 117 -7.37 -8.07 -6.47
C PRO A 117 -8.76 -8.22 -7.10
N ASN A 118 -9.02 -7.61 -8.27
CA ASN A 118 -10.31 -7.77 -8.93
C ASN A 118 -10.49 -9.18 -9.53
N ALA A 119 -9.42 -9.73 -10.12
CA ALA A 119 -9.42 -11.09 -10.66
C ALA A 119 -9.57 -12.16 -9.55
N LEU A 120 -9.07 -11.88 -8.34
CA LEU A 120 -9.33 -12.74 -7.19
C LEU A 120 -10.79 -12.65 -6.71
N LEU A 121 -11.39 -11.47 -6.76
CA LEU A 121 -12.77 -11.23 -6.30
C LEU A 121 -13.83 -11.78 -7.24
N ASP A 122 -13.59 -11.77 -8.55
CA ASP A 122 -14.50 -12.34 -9.56
C ASP A 122 -14.25 -13.82 -9.84
N GLY A 123 -13.20 -14.40 -9.23
CA GLY A 123 -12.83 -15.81 -9.35
C GLY A 123 -12.11 -16.17 -10.66
N SER A 124 -11.79 -15.21 -11.51
CA SER A 124 -11.01 -15.44 -12.74
C SER A 124 -9.56 -15.83 -12.46
N GLN A 125 -9.05 -15.47 -11.28
CA GLN A 125 -7.76 -15.92 -10.75
C GLN A 125 -7.96 -16.69 -9.44
N ALA A 126 -7.45 -17.92 -9.38
CA ALA A 126 -7.39 -18.68 -8.14
C ALA A 126 -6.05 -18.44 -7.42
N LEU A 127 -6.10 -18.31 -6.10
CA LEU A 127 -4.90 -18.19 -5.25
C LEU A 127 -4.99 -19.17 -4.08
N ARG A 128 -3.94 -19.97 -3.91
CA ARG A 128 -3.67 -20.71 -2.67
C ARG A 128 -2.59 -19.97 -1.90
N PHE A 129 -2.78 -19.82 -0.60
CA PHE A 129 -1.84 -19.16 0.30
C PHE A 129 -0.83 -20.13 0.91
N GLU A 130 -1.00 -21.44 0.74
CA GLU A 130 -0.04 -22.47 1.19
C GLU A 130 1.39 -22.16 0.71
N GLY A 131 2.32 -22.06 1.66
CA GLY A 131 3.73 -21.75 1.38
C GLY A 131 4.01 -20.29 0.98
N VAL A 132 2.99 -19.44 0.89
CA VAL A 132 3.16 -18.00 0.64
C VAL A 132 3.61 -17.31 1.92
N ARG A 133 4.62 -16.45 1.81
CA ARG A 133 5.12 -15.66 2.95
C ARG A 133 4.02 -14.76 3.52
N ALA A 134 3.92 -14.68 4.84
CA ALA A 134 2.89 -13.91 5.55
C ALA A 134 2.83 -12.43 5.14
N ASP A 135 3.96 -11.79 4.86
CA ASP A 135 4.01 -10.40 4.40
C ASP A 135 3.37 -10.21 3.01
N ARG A 136 3.57 -11.17 2.10
CA ARG A 136 2.88 -11.17 0.80
C ARG A 136 1.39 -11.41 0.96
N VAL A 137 0.98 -12.36 1.81
CA VAL A 137 -0.45 -12.61 2.11
C VAL A 137 -1.12 -11.34 2.63
N TYR A 138 -0.47 -10.66 3.58
CA TYR A 138 -0.97 -9.39 4.12
C TYR A 138 -1.19 -8.35 2.99
N VAL A 139 -0.20 -8.14 2.11
CA VAL A 139 -0.33 -7.16 1.02
C VAL A 139 -1.48 -7.53 0.07
N VAL A 140 -1.62 -8.82 -0.27
CA VAL A 140 -2.73 -9.30 -1.09
C VAL A 140 -4.07 -8.98 -0.44
N LEU A 141 -4.28 -9.36 0.82
CA LEU A 141 -5.54 -9.11 1.52
C LEU A 141 -5.84 -7.60 1.65
N GLN A 142 -4.84 -6.77 1.94
CA GLN A 142 -5.03 -5.31 1.98
C GLN A 142 -5.36 -4.71 0.61
N SER A 143 -4.79 -5.24 -0.47
CA SER A 143 -5.11 -4.80 -1.83
C SER A 143 -6.55 -5.16 -2.22
N ILE A 144 -7.05 -6.31 -1.77
CA ILE A 144 -8.45 -6.73 -1.97
C ILE A 144 -9.39 -5.85 -1.16
N VAL A 145 -9.06 -5.56 0.11
CA VAL A 145 -9.83 -4.61 0.95
C VAL A 145 -9.92 -3.24 0.27
N ALA A 146 -8.83 -2.74 -0.31
CA ALA A 146 -8.84 -1.50 -1.06
C ALA A 146 -9.77 -1.55 -2.28
N ALA A 147 -9.78 -2.67 -3.02
CA ALA A 147 -10.64 -2.88 -4.17
C ALA A 147 -12.13 -3.00 -3.82
N VAL A 148 -12.47 -3.65 -2.70
CA VAL A 148 -13.85 -3.75 -2.19
C VAL A 148 -14.34 -2.44 -1.60
N THR A 149 -13.48 -1.68 -0.93
CA THR A 149 -13.85 -0.36 -0.39
C THR A 149 -14.15 0.65 -1.52
N ALA A 150 -13.51 0.49 -2.69
CA ALA A 150 -13.75 1.34 -3.84
C ALA A 150 -15.05 0.99 -4.60
N ASP A 151 -15.42 -0.28 -4.61
CA ASP A 151 -16.62 -0.82 -5.26
C ASP A 151 -17.23 -1.90 -4.36
N LEU A 152 -18.10 -1.45 -3.45
CA LEU A 152 -18.64 -2.26 -2.37
C LEU A 152 -19.94 -2.93 -2.81
N THR A 153 -19.90 -4.25 -2.94
CA THR A 153 -21.07 -5.10 -3.15
C THR A 153 -21.10 -6.24 -2.13
N ALA A 154 -22.27 -6.82 -1.87
CA ALA A 154 -22.40 -7.95 -0.95
C ALA A 154 -21.53 -9.14 -1.37
N ASP A 155 -21.45 -9.42 -2.67
CA ASP A 155 -20.65 -10.52 -3.21
C ASP A 155 -19.15 -10.28 -3.05
N ARG A 156 -18.66 -9.07 -3.40
CA ARG A 156 -17.23 -8.71 -3.25
C ARG A 156 -16.82 -8.71 -1.78
N TRP A 157 -17.67 -8.18 -0.90
CA TRP A 157 -17.45 -8.21 0.54
C TRP A 157 -17.35 -9.65 1.06
N ARG A 158 -18.31 -10.52 0.70
CA ARG A 158 -18.33 -11.93 1.11
C ARG A 158 -17.10 -12.69 0.61
N ALA A 159 -16.75 -12.54 -0.67
CA ALA A 159 -15.56 -13.15 -1.27
C ALA A 159 -14.27 -12.72 -0.53
N THR A 160 -14.18 -11.46 -0.12
CA THR A 160 -13.02 -10.99 0.66
C THR A 160 -12.95 -11.65 2.03
N VAL A 161 -14.09 -11.80 2.73
CA VAL A 161 -14.14 -12.48 4.02
C VAL A 161 -13.73 -13.95 3.88
N GLU A 162 -14.18 -14.62 2.83
CA GLU A 162 -13.80 -16.01 2.52
C GLU A 162 -12.29 -16.14 2.26
N LEU A 163 -11.72 -15.24 1.45
CA LEU A 163 -10.27 -15.20 1.21
C LEU A 163 -9.46 -14.93 2.49
N CYS A 164 -9.98 -14.12 3.40
CA CYS A 164 -9.35 -13.89 4.71
C CYS A 164 -9.39 -15.16 5.58
N CYS A 165 -10.50 -15.89 5.60
CA CYS A 165 -10.61 -17.15 6.33
C CYS A 165 -9.65 -18.19 5.74
N GLN A 166 -9.62 -18.33 4.41
CA GLN A 166 -8.70 -19.22 3.71
C GLN A 166 -7.22 -18.89 4.01
N ALA A 167 -6.86 -17.60 4.02
CA ALA A 167 -5.51 -17.17 4.37
C ALA A 167 -5.15 -17.49 5.83
N ALA A 168 -6.11 -17.31 6.76
CA ALA A 168 -5.90 -17.64 8.16
C ALA A 168 -5.71 -19.15 8.38
N ASP A 169 -6.47 -19.99 7.68
CA ASP A 169 -6.33 -21.45 7.74
C ASP A 169 -4.98 -21.93 7.17
N GLN A 170 -4.51 -21.32 6.07
CA GLN A 170 -3.33 -21.80 5.34
C GLN A 170 -2.01 -21.21 5.83
N VAL A 171 -2.02 -19.99 6.39
CA VAL A 171 -0.79 -19.24 6.75
C VAL A 171 -0.82 -18.72 8.19
N GLY A 172 -1.99 -18.60 8.80
CA GLY A 172 -2.19 -18.10 10.15
C GLY A 172 -2.91 -16.76 10.20
N PHE A 173 -3.40 -16.40 11.39
CA PHE A 173 -4.32 -15.27 11.59
C PHE A 173 -3.68 -13.89 11.38
N ASP A 174 -2.40 -13.72 11.73
CA ASP A 174 -1.73 -12.41 11.74
C ASP A 174 -1.86 -11.59 10.43
N PRO A 175 -1.60 -12.15 9.24
CA PRO A 175 -1.78 -11.40 7.99
C PRO A 175 -3.24 -11.06 7.66
N ALA A 176 -4.22 -11.83 8.17
CA ALA A 176 -5.64 -11.69 7.86
C ALA A 176 -6.40 -10.76 8.83
N ILE A 177 -5.96 -10.66 10.09
CA ILE A 177 -6.63 -9.85 11.13
C ILE A 177 -6.87 -8.39 10.69
N PRO A 178 -5.88 -7.66 10.13
CA PRO A 178 -6.09 -6.28 9.72
C PRO A 178 -7.17 -6.14 8.63
N ALA A 179 -7.21 -7.07 7.68
CA ALA A 179 -8.21 -7.08 6.61
C ALA A 179 -9.61 -7.32 7.17
N ILE A 180 -9.77 -8.33 8.03
CA ILE A 180 -11.04 -8.64 8.69
C ILE A 180 -11.52 -7.48 9.55
N ARG A 181 -10.63 -6.83 10.32
CA ARG A 181 -10.98 -5.63 11.11
C ARG A 181 -11.52 -4.51 10.23
N SER A 182 -10.93 -4.26 9.07
CA SER A 182 -11.44 -3.26 8.11
C SER A 182 -12.82 -3.64 7.56
N LEU A 183 -13.06 -4.92 7.26
CA LEU A 183 -14.31 -5.40 6.66
C LEU A 183 -15.51 -5.40 7.61
N VAL A 184 -15.25 -5.57 8.92
CA VAL A 184 -16.30 -5.56 9.96
C VAL A 184 -16.43 -4.20 10.66
N ALA A 185 -15.67 -3.20 10.21
CA ALA A 185 -15.82 -1.83 10.69
C ALA A 185 -17.23 -1.28 10.38
N PRO A 186 -17.74 -0.32 11.17
CA PRO A 186 -19.05 0.28 10.91
C PRO A 186 -19.15 0.82 9.47
N ASN A 187 -20.31 0.60 8.83
CA ASN A 187 -20.62 1.03 7.46
C ASN A 187 -19.79 0.38 6.33
N VAL A 188 -19.00 -0.67 6.61
CA VAL A 188 -18.26 -1.42 5.57
C VAL A 188 -18.96 -2.73 5.17
N ARG A 189 -19.74 -3.33 6.08
CA ARG A 189 -20.59 -4.48 5.74
C ARG A 189 -21.86 -3.99 5.02
N PRO A 190 -22.14 -4.45 3.79
CA PRO A 190 -23.37 -4.09 3.09
C PRO A 190 -24.61 -4.60 3.81
N ASP A 191 -25.72 -3.85 3.72
CA ASP A 191 -26.98 -4.24 4.29
C ASP A 191 -27.46 -5.58 3.72
N GLY A 192 -27.88 -6.49 4.61
CA GLY A 192 -28.33 -7.83 4.22
C GLY A 192 -27.21 -8.79 3.79
N ALA A 193 -25.94 -8.38 3.76
CA ALA A 193 -24.84 -9.30 3.48
C ALA A 193 -24.70 -10.32 4.62
N GLU A 194 -24.94 -11.60 4.32
CA GLU A 194 -24.76 -12.69 5.27
C GLU A 194 -23.28 -12.87 5.60
N MET A 195 -22.99 -13.03 6.89
CA MET A 195 -21.62 -13.21 7.37
C MET A 195 -21.24 -14.69 7.26
N PRO A 196 -20.14 -15.04 6.57
CA PRO A 196 -19.67 -16.43 6.51
C PRO A 196 -19.44 -16.99 7.91
N SER A 197 -19.93 -18.21 8.17
CA SER A 197 -19.80 -18.87 9.49
C SER A 197 -18.34 -19.08 9.90
N ALA A 198 -17.45 -19.28 8.94
CA ALA A 198 -16.01 -19.41 9.17
C ALA A 198 -15.40 -18.19 9.87
N VAL A 199 -15.96 -16.98 9.70
CA VAL A 199 -15.39 -15.75 10.29
C VAL A 199 -15.38 -15.77 11.82
N VAL A 200 -16.17 -16.65 12.45
CA VAL A 200 -16.17 -16.89 13.91
C VAL A 200 -14.76 -17.24 14.43
N MET A 201 -13.90 -17.81 13.58
CA MET A 201 -12.49 -18.08 13.90
C MET A 201 -11.71 -16.82 14.35
N PHE A 202 -12.12 -15.63 13.88
CA PHE A 202 -11.50 -14.35 14.25
C PHE A 202 -12.07 -13.75 15.55
N GLY A 203 -13.00 -14.42 16.22
CA GLY A 203 -13.73 -13.92 17.40
C GLY A 203 -12.84 -13.24 18.45
N PRO A 204 -11.78 -13.90 18.97
CA PRO A 204 -10.89 -13.30 19.96
C PRO A 204 -10.20 -12.02 19.46
N ALA A 205 -9.68 -12.04 18.23
CA ALA A 205 -8.96 -10.91 17.63
C ALA A 205 -9.87 -9.70 17.33
N LEU A 206 -11.17 -9.94 17.11
CA LEU A 206 -12.18 -8.91 16.90
C LEU A 206 -12.69 -8.30 18.21
N MET A 207 -12.74 -9.09 19.29
CA MET A 207 -13.15 -8.60 20.62
C MET A 207 -12.10 -7.67 21.23
N GLU A 208 -10.81 -7.98 21.08
CA GLU A 208 -9.71 -7.16 21.59
C GLU A 208 -9.68 -5.75 20.96
N ALA A 209 -10.18 -5.61 19.72
CA ALA A 209 -10.25 -4.33 19.02
C ALA A 209 -11.40 -3.41 19.48
N ARG A 210 -12.40 -3.93 20.21
CA ARG A 210 -13.51 -3.14 20.76
C ARG A 210 -13.18 -2.51 22.13
N VAL A 211 -11.99 -2.74 22.66
CA VAL A 211 -11.55 -2.34 24.01
C VAL A 211 -10.60 -1.10 23.97
N MET A 212 -10.41 -0.48 22.80
CA MET A 212 -9.69 0.81 22.66
C MET A 212 -10.57 1.88 22.02
#